data_AF-A0AA47J1T6-F1
#
_entry.id   AF-A0AA47J1T6-F1
#
_cell.length_a   1.000
_cell.length_b   1.000
_cell.length_c   1.000
_cell.angle_alpha   90.00
_cell.angle_beta   90.00
_cell.angle_gamma   90.00
#
_symmetry.space_group_name_H-M   'P 1'
#
loop_
_entity.id
_entity.type
_entity.pdbx_description
1 polymer ?
#
loop_
_entity_poly.entity_id
_entity_poly.type
_entity_poly.pdbx_seq_one_letter_code
_entity_poly.pdbx_strand_id
1 'polypeptide(L)'
;MSIFVTNSYFIPLEIRKKISGRYHVITKAINKEFWNSVSDSAHSFYVGSYGRGTAISTSDIDILVEIPLTEYDKFKSSTGNGPSRLLQSIRNTIKTVYPRSDVRADGQVVKINFHDGIKFEILPAFLKSDFWGNPEGYIYPDSNMGGNWKATNPKIEQNAMKTKNGSNYSNGLLYATCKHFRYVRDTYFSSYHLSGIVIDSFVYTAMGNWKYLDEGNNSASNRGDYENVLLNYYNSNRTWGKINLLSPGGNQLVDASSSIECLEKVIKKIAL
;
A
#
# COMPACT_ATOMS: atom_id res chain seq x y z
N MET A 1 2.24 -13.43 -27.48
CA MET A 1 3.32 -12.47 -27.25
C MET A 1 3.68 -12.59 -25.78
N SER A 2 4.87 -13.09 -25.47
CA SER A 2 5.28 -13.32 -24.08
C SER A 2 5.50 -11.98 -23.38
N ILE A 3 5.01 -11.87 -22.14
CA ILE A 3 4.93 -10.63 -21.37
C ILE A 3 5.94 -10.75 -20.23
N PHE A 4 7.17 -10.32 -20.48
CA PHE A 4 8.26 -10.40 -19.50
C PHE A 4 8.19 -9.28 -18.48
N VAL A 5 8.80 -9.50 -17.32
CA VAL A 5 8.93 -8.44 -16.31
C VAL A 5 9.76 -7.29 -16.87
N THR A 6 9.15 -6.11 -16.96
CA THR A 6 9.77 -4.87 -17.41
C THR A 6 9.63 -3.77 -16.37
N ASN A 7 10.53 -2.80 -16.38
CA ASN A 7 10.47 -1.61 -15.52
C ASN A 7 9.56 -0.49 -16.11
N SER A 8 8.55 -0.86 -16.90
CA SER A 8 7.80 0.10 -17.73
C SER A 8 6.50 0.62 -17.11
N TYR A 9 6.11 0.09 -15.94
CA TYR A 9 4.85 0.45 -15.31
C TYR A 9 5.05 1.55 -14.27
N PHE A 10 4.84 2.80 -14.68
CA PHE A 10 4.94 3.95 -13.79
C PHE A 10 3.78 4.91 -13.99
N ILE A 11 3.36 5.51 -12.89
CA ILE A 11 2.43 6.63 -12.92
C ILE A 11 3.16 7.82 -13.57
N PRO A 12 2.62 8.44 -14.64
CA PRO A 12 3.28 9.54 -15.34
C PRO A 12 3.66 10.69 -14.41
N LEU A 13 4.77 11.40 -14.71
CA LEU A 13 5.30 12.47 -13.87
C LEU A 13 4.25 13.53 -13.53
N GLU A 14 3.49 13.99 -14.52
CA GLU A 14 2.46 15.02 -14.33
C GLU A 14 1.33 14.55 -13.39
N ILE A 15 0.98 13.26 -13.44
CA ILE A 15 0.01 12.67 -12.52
C ILE A 15 0.60 12.58 -11.10
N ARG A 16 1.87 12.18 -10.96
CA ARG A 16 2.56 12.16 -9.65
C ARG A 16 2.66 13.57 -9.03
N LYS A 17 2.90 14.61 -9.84
CA LYS A 17 2.88 16.01 -9.39
C LYS A 17 1.50 16.41 -8.85
N LYS A 18 0.42 16.03 -9.54
CA LYS A 18 -0.96 16.26 -9.05
C LYS A 18 -1.23 15.54 -7.73
N ILE A 19 -0.83 14.27 -7.63
CA ILE A 19 -0.96 13.48 -6.40
C ILE A 19 -0.21 14.17 -5.24
N SER A 20 1.05 14.54 -5.46
CA SER A 20 1.87 15.23 -4.46
C SER A 20 1.27 16.58 -4.04
N GLY A 21 0.82 17.40 -4.99
CA GLY A 21 0.15 18.66 -4.66
C GLY A 21 -1.09 18.45 -3.79
N ARG A 22 -1.92 17.44 -4.11
CA ARG A 22 -3.12 17.12 -3.34
C ARG A 22 -2.81 16.59 -1.95
N TYR A 23 -1.82 15.71 -1.86
CA TYR A 23 -1.26 15.20 -0.60
C TYR A 23 -0.89 16.37 0.33
N HIS A 24 -0.09 17.32 -0.15
CA HIS A 24 0.36 18.46 0.66
C HIS A 24 -0.80 19.33 1.17
N VAL A 25 -1.83 19.56 0.34
CA VAL A 25 -3.04 20.29 0.76
C VAL A 25 -3.81 19.52 1.85
N ILE A 26 -3.95 18.20 1.71
CA ILE A 26 -4.61 17.33 2.71
C ILE A 26 -3.83 17.38 4.04
N THR A 27 -2.52 17.13 3.99
CA THR A 27 -1.63 17.17 5.14
C THR A 27 -1.71 18.52 5.86
N LYS A 28 -1.64 19.62 5.12
CA LYS A 28 -1.73 20.98 5.69
C LYS A 28 -3.07 21.24 6.37
N ALA A 29 -4.18 20.79 5.79
CA ALA A 29 -5.51 20.97 6.37
C ALA A 29 -5.63 20.23 7.72
N ILE A 30 -5.16 18.98 7.76
CA ILE A 30 -5.19 18.15 8.96
C ILE A 30 -4.21 18.68 10.02
N ASN A 31 -3.02 19.11 9.62
CA ASN A 31 -2.06 19.73 10.54
C ASN A 31 -2.58 21.03 11.16
N LYS A 32 -3.32 21.85 10.42
CA LYS A 32 -3.95 23.04 10.98
C LYS A 32 -4.99 22.70 12.03
N GLU A 33 -5.85 21.71 11.74
CA GLU A 33 -6.93 21.31 12.63
C GLU A 33 -6.41 20.67 13.92
N PHE A 34 -5.52 19.68 13.81
CA PHE A 34 -5.18 18.83 14.95
C PHE A 34 -3.84 19.18 15.59
N TRP A 35 -2.90 19.78 14.85
CA TRP A 35 -1.55 20.07 15.33
C TRP A 35 -1.26 21.55 15.53
N ASN A 36 -2.21 22.45 15.22
CA ASN A 36 -1.98 23.90 15.14
C ASN A 36 -0.72 24.25 14.32
N SER A 37 -0.54 23.53 13.20
CA SER A 37 0.66 23.60 12.36
C SER A 37 0.31 23.91 10.91
N VAL A 38 1.13 24.74 10.26
CA VAL A 38 0.98 25.07 8.83
C VAL A 38 1.82 24.16 7.92
N SER A 39 2.54 23.17 8.48
CA SER A 39 3.33 22.22 7.71
C SER A 39 2.44 21.40 6.79
N ASP A 40 2.88 21.21 5.55
CA ASP A 40 2.23 20.40 4.53
C ASP A 40 2.91 19.04 4.31
N SER A 41 3.90 18.70 5.14
CA SER A 41 4.71 17.48 5.00
C SER A 41 4.89 16.71 6.30
N ALA A 42 4.75 17.35 7.47
CA ALA A 42 4.79 16.67 8.76
C ALA A 42 3.54 15.80 8.99
N HIS A 43 3.66 14.82 9.90
CA HIS A 43 2.55 14.01 10.42
C HIS A 43 1.75 13.26 9.34
N SER A 44 2.39 12.89 8.24
CA SER A 44 1.74 12.10 7.20
C SER A 44 2.76 11.38 6.34
N PHE A 45 2.36 10.28 5.73
CA PHE A 45 3.15 9.58 4.71
C PHE A 45 2.24 8.70 3.83
N TYR A 46 2.69 8.41 2.61
CA TYR A 46 2.01 7.46 1.73
C TYR A 46 2.06 6.05 2.31
N VAL A 47 0.95 5.31 2.21
CA VAL A 47 0.86 3.90 2.58
C VAL A 47 0.35 3.06 1.42
N GLY A 48 0.00 1.80 1.68
CA GLY A 48 -0.48 0.88 0.65
C GLY A 48 0.53 0.67 -0.48
N SER A 49 0.03 0.43 -1.69
CA SER A 49 0.89 0.13 -2.84
C SER A 49 1.76 1.33 -3.25
N TYR A 50 1.28 2.56 -3.04
CA TYR A 50 2.05 3.76 -3.35
C TYR A 50 3.22 3.90 -2.37
N GLY A 51 2.97 3.75 -1.07
CA GLY A 51 4.02 3.76 -0.03
C GLY A 51 5.02 2.62 -0.15
N ARG A 52 4.59 1.42 -0.60
CA ARG A 52 5.48 0.29 -0.88
C ARG A 52 6.23 0.39 -2.21
N GLY A 53 5.97 1.41 -3.03
CA GLY A 53 6.64 1.64 -4.31
C GLY A 53 6.16 0.78 -5.48
N THR A 54 5.03 0.09 -5.32
CA THR A 54 4.51 -0.92 -6.27
C THR A 54 3.23 -0.50 -6.98
N ALA A 55 2.72 0.71 -6.75
CA ALA A 55 1.55 1.24 -7.45
C ALA A 55 1.80 1.41 -8.96
N ILE A 56 0.77 1.09 -9.76
CA ILE A 56 0.72 1.32 -11.22
C ILE A 56 -0.48 2.16 -11.68
N SER A 57 -1.43 2.42 -10.79
CA SER A 57 -2.64 3.18 -11.07
C SER A 57 -2.84 4.27 -10.01
N THR A 58 -3.81 5.15 -10.24
CA THR A 58 -4.22 6.21 -9.31
C THR A 58 -5.55 5.91 -8.62
N SER A 59 -6.01 4.66 -8.69
CA SER A 59 -7.34 4.30 -8.22
C SER A 59 -7.44 4.37 -6.70
N ASP A 60 -6.35 4.20 -5.96
CA ASP A 60 -6.35 4.14 -4.50
C ASP A 60 -5.00 4.67 -3.97
N ILE A 61 -4.89 5.99 -3.82
CA ILE A 61 -3.73 6.62 -3.19
C ILE A 61 -3.95 6.63 -1.68
N ASP A 62 -3.36 5.65 -1.00
CA ASP A 62 -3.46 5.53 0.44
C ASP A 62 -2.46 6.46 1.13
N ILE A 63 -2.94 7.23 2.10
CA ILE A 63 -2.09 8.06 2.97
C ILE A 63 -2.46 7.80 4.42
N LEU A 64 -1.45 7.72 5.28
CA LEU A 64 -1.64 7.74 6.73
C LEU A 64 -1.36 9.16 7.22
N VAL A 65 -2.27 9.68 8.03
CA VAL A 65 -2.15 11.00 8.66
C VAL A 65 -2.13 10.80 10.17
N GLU A 66 -1.04 11.26 10.81
CA GLU A 66 -0.85 11.13 12.24
C GLU A 66 -1.66 12.22 12.95
N ILE A 67 -2.45 11.81 13.93
CA ILE A 67 -3.25 12.68 14.79
C ILE A 67 -2.63 12.65 16.20
N PRO A 68 -2.60 13.77 16.95
CA PRO A 68 -2.03 13.76 18.29
C PRO A 68 -2.71 12.73 19.19
N LEU A 69 -1.92 12.04 20.01
CA LEU A 69 -2.44 11.02 20.92
C LEU A 69 -3.47 11.60 21.91
N THR A 70 -3.40 12.89 22.24
CA THR A 70 -4.39 13.57 23.09
C THR A 70 -5.80 13.59 22.48
N GLU A 71 -5.93 13.50 21.15
CA GLU A 71 -7.24 13.37 20.48
C GLU A 71 -7.80 11.96 20.61
N TYR A 72 -6.94 10.94 20.69
CA TYR A 72 -7.37 9.56 20.88
C TYR A 72 -8.21 9.40 22.15
N ASP A 73 -7.75 9.97 23.26
CA ASP A 73 -8.46 9.89 24.54
C ASP A 73 -9.82 10.61 24.48
N LYS A 74 -9.92 11.73 23.76
CA LYS A 74 -11.19 12.44 23.54
C LYS A 74 -12.19 11.59 22.76
N PHE A 75 -11.77 10.97 21.65
CA PHE A 75 -12.68 10.15 20.84
C PHE A 75 -13.01 8.82 21.50
N LYS A 76 -12.05 8.20 22.20
CA LYS A 76 -12.24 6.93 22.90
C LYS A 76 -13.15 7.04 24.12
N SER A 77 -13.05 8.13 24.89
CA SER A 77 -13.91 8.37 26.07
C SER A 77 -15.30 8.88 25.73
N SER A 78 -15.50 9.36 24.49
CA SER A 78 -16.79 9.89 24.06
C SER A 78 -17.85 8.78 23.99
N THR A 79 -19.08 9.12 24.40
CA THR A 79 -20.21 8.20 24.25
C THR A 79 -20.53 7.95 22.77
N GLY A 80 -20.84 6.69 22.44
CA GLY A 80 -21.14 6.24 21.08
C GLY A 80 -19.91 5.84 20.28
N ASN A 81 -20.00 5.95 18.95
CA ASN A 81 -18.98 5.47 18.02
C ASN A 81 -17.87 6.52 17.81
N GLY A 82 -16.91 6.56 18.74
CA GLY A 82 -15.72 7.42 18.70
C GLY A 82 -14.94 7.37 17.36
N PRO A 83 -14.63 6.17 16.82
CA PRO A 83 -14.02 6.02 15.49
C PRO A 83 -14.79 6.74 14.37
N SER A 84 -16.11 6.59 14.32
CA SER A 84 -16.96 7.30 13.34
C SER A 84 -16.88 8.81 13.51
N ARG A 85 -16.91 9.31 14.74
CA ARG A 85 -16.79 10.76 15.03
C ARG A 85 -15.45 11.34 14.59
N LEU A 86 -14.35 10.62 14.81
CA LEU A 86 -13.03 11.02 14.30
C LEU A 86 -13.04 11.12 12.78
N LEU A 87 -13.56 10.09 12.10
CA LEU A 87 -13.64 10.09 10.63
C LEU A 87 -14.52 11.22 10.09
N GLN A 88 -15.62 11.56 10.77
CA GLN A 88 -16.44 12.72 10.40
C GLN A 88 -15.70 14.04 10.61
N SER A 89 -14.91 14.17 11.69
CA SER A 89 -14.07 15.36 11.91
C SER A 89 -13.08 15.56 10.76
N ILE A 90 -12.30 14.52 10.44
CA ILE A 90 -11.32 14.52 9.34
C ILE A 90 -11.99 14.84 8.00
N ARG A 91 -13.15 14.23 7.72
CA ARG A 91 -13.95 14.51 6.53
C ARG A 91 -14.34 15.99 6.45
N ASN A 92 -14.81 16.57 7.54
CA ASN A 92 -15.23 17.96 7.57
C ASN A 92 -14.04 18.90 7.37
N THR A 93 -12.89 18.62 7.98
CA THR A 93 -11.63 19.34 7.75
C THR A 93 -11.23 19.32 6.27
N ILE A 94 -11.26 18.16 5.63
CA ILE A 94 -10.92 18.01 4.21
C ILE A 94 -11.91 18.77 3.31
N LYS A 95 -13.20 18.78 3.65
CA LYS A 95 -14.21 19.53 2.90
C LYS A 95 -13.96 21.04 2.88
N THR A 96 -13.24 21.59 3.86
CA THR A 96 -12.89 23.02 3.85
C THR A 96 -11.94 23.38 2.71
N VAL A 97 -11.04 22.48 2.33
CA VAL A 97 -10.05 22.68 1.25
C VAL A 97 -10.48 22.06 -0.08
N TYR A 98 -11.36 21.06 -0.05
CA TYR A 98 -11.94 20.43 -1.25
C TYR A 98 -13.47 20.41 -1.21
N PRO A 99 -14.14 21.58 -1.20
CA PRO A 99 -15.60 21.66 -1.05
C PRO A 99 -16.39 21.08 -2.23
N ARG A 100 -15.76 20.98 -3.41
CA ARG A 100 -16.37 20.47 -4.66
C ARG A 100 -16.06 19.00 -4.94
N SER A 101 -15.21 18.36 -4.13
CA SER A 101 -14.86 16.95 -4.30
C SER A 101 -15.84 16.05 -3.55
N ASP A 102 -15.97 14.80 -4.01
CA ASP A 102 -16.73 13.79 -3.28
C ASP A 102 -15.89 13.25 -2.12
N VAL A 103 -16.22 13.69 -0.89
CA VAL A 103 -15.52 13.33 0.35
C VAL A 103 -16.45 12.52 1.27
N ARG A 104 -16.03 11.31 1.63
CA ARG A 104 -16.83 10.36 2.43
C ARG A 104 -15.99 9.70 3.51
N ALA A 105 -16.58 9.52 4.70
CA ALA A 105 -16.03 8.61 5.69
C ALA A 105 -16.57 7.21 5.41
N ASP A 106 -15.70 6.19 5.38
CA ASP A 106 -16.05 4.83 5.01
C ASP A 106 -15.19 3.81 5.77
N GLY A 107 -15.81 3.05 6.67
CA GLY A 107 -15.16 2.04 7.49
C GLY A 107 -14.03 2.61 8.35
N GLN A 108 -12.81 2.60 7.83
CA GLN A 108 -11.58 2.98 8.53
C GLN A 108 -10.92 4.25 7.98
N VAL A 109 -11.39 4.76 6.84
CA VAL A 109 -10.73 5.82 6.08
C VAL A 109 -11.68 6.95 5.70
N VAL A 110 -11.11 8.10 5.35
CA VAL A 110 -11.82 9.14 4.60
C VAL A 110 -11.39 9.07 3.13
N LYS A 111 -12.36 8.87 2.24
CA LYS A 111 -12.14 8.78 0.80
C LYS A 111 -12.38 10.13 0.14
N ILE A 112 -11.53 10.48 -0.83
CA ILE A 112 -11.73 11.61 -1.73
C ILE A 112 -11.71 11.10 -3.17
N ASN A 113 -12.79 11.29 -3.91
CA ASN A 113 -12.83 11.06 -5.35
C ASN A 113 -12.69 12.40 -6.08
N PHE A 114 -11.59 12.57 -6.82
CA PHE A 114 -11.41 13.73 -7.68
C PHE A 114 -12.01 13.48 -9.07
N HIS A 115 -12.46 14.54 -9.72
CA HIS A 115 -13.10 14.47 -11.05
C HIS A 115 -12.18 13.97 -12.16
N ASP A 116 -10.85 14.01 -11.96
CA ASP A 116 -9.85 13.52 -12.91
C ASP A 116 -9.45 12.05 -12.65
N GLY A 117 -10.23 11.33 -11.84
CA GLY A 117 -10.10 9.89 -11.62
C GLY A 117 -9.08 9.48 -10.56
N ILE A 118 -8.29 10.41 -10.03
CA ILE A 118 -7.43 10.14 -8.87
C ILE A 118 -8.31 10.03 -7.62
N LYS A 119 -8.09 8.97 -6.82
CA LYS A 119 -8.76 8.82 -5.53
C LYS A 119 -7.75 8.71 -4.41
N PHE A 120 -8.11 9.25 -3.25
CA PHE A 120 -7.33 9.14 -2.02
C PHE A 120 -8.12 8.37 -0.97
N GLU A 121 -7.44 7.50 -0.24
CA GLU A 121 -7.91 6.93 1.01
C GLU A 121 -7.03 7.44 2.15
N ILE A 122 -7.63 8.12 3.11
CA ILE A 122 -6.93 8.81 4.19
C ILE A 122 -7.20 8.05 5.48
N LEU A 123 -6.16 7.41 6.00
CA LEU A 123 -6.18 6.65 7.24
C LEU A 123 -5.69 7.55 8.40
N PRO A 124 -6.58 8.12 9.22
CA PRO A 124 -6.16 8.80 10.43
C PRO A 124 -5.62 7.76 11.42
N ALA A 125 -4.50 8.09 12.07
CA ALA A 125 -3.86 7.17 12.97
C ALA A 125 -3.13 7.88 14.11
N PHE A 126 -3.01 7.20 15.24
CA PHE A 126 -2.29 7.66 16.42
C PHE A 126 -1.01 6.87 16.54
N LEU A 127 0.12 7.56 16.69
CA LEU A 127 1.40 6.90 16.94
C LEU A 127 1.33 6.15 18.28
N LYS A 128 1.62 4.86 18.25
CA LYS A 128 1.80 4.03 19.45
C LYS A 128 3.29 3.92 19.73
N SER A 129 3.69 4.26 20.94
CA SER A 129 5.07 4.10 21.41
C SER A 129 5.18 3.06 22.53
N ASP A 130 6.35 2.45 22.64
CA ASP A 130 6.72 1.57 23.75
C ASP A 130 6.96 2.40 25.04
N PHE A 131 7.30 1.71 26.13
CA PHE A 131 7.58 2.33 27.43
C PHE A 131 8.77 3.31 27.41
N TRP A 132 9.68 3.19 26.44
CA TRP A 132 10.84 4.05 26.26
C TRP A 132 10.61 5.18 25.24
N GLY A 133 9.40 5.28 24.69
CA GLY A 133 9.02 6.29 23.71
C GLY A 133 9.35 5.93 22.26
N ASN A 134 9.84 4.72 21.98
CA ASN A 134 10.12 4.30 20.60
C ASN A 134 8.82 3.96 19.86
N PRO A 135 8.67 4.36 18.59
CA PRO A 135 7.54 3.98 17.76
C PRO A 135 7.36 2.45 17.62
N GLU A 136 6.21 1.91 18.03
CA GLU A 136 5.83 0.50 17.82
C GLU A 136 4.89 0.30 16.62
N GLY A 137 4.26 1.38 16.15
CA GLY A 137 3.28 1.35 15.08
C GLY A 137 2.18 2.38 15.33
N TYR A 138 0.98 2.05 14.88
CA TYR A 138 -0.12 2.99 14.84
C TYR A 138 -1.42 2.33 15.29
N ILE A 139 -2.29 3.13 15.91
CA ILE A 139 -3.68 2.79 16.20
C ILE A 139 -4.57 3.58 15.24
N TYR A 140 -5.54 2.94 14.60
CA TYR A 140 -6.44 3.58 13.63
C TYR A 140 -7.91 3.23 13.89
N PRO A 141 -8.86 4.08 13.48
CA PRO A 141 -10.28 3.85 13.71
C PRO A 141 -10.84 2.78 12.77
N ASP A 142 -11.80 2.01 13.27
CA ASP A 142 -12.75 1.25 12.46
C ASP A 142 -14.16 1.57 12.94
N SER A 143 -14.95 2.25 12.12
CA SER A 143 -16.32 2.66 12.50
C SER A 143 -17.36 1.55 12.43
N ASN A 144 -17.01 0.35 11.94
CA ASN A 144 -17.95 -0.75 11.83
C ASN A 144 -18.32 -1.34 13.20
N MET A 145 -19.50 -1.96 13.27
CA MET A 145 -19.99 -2.73 14.44
C MET A 145 -19.92 -1.94 15.77
N GLY A 146 -20.29 -0.66 15.76
CA GLY A 146 -20.28 0.19 16.95
C GLY A 146 -18.96 0.92 17.22
N GLY A 147 -17.91 0.62 16.47
CA GLY A 147 -16.62 1.29 16.55
C GLY A 147 -15.56 0.47 17.28
N ASN A 148 -14.39 0.35 16.67
CA ASN A 148 -13.21 -0.32 17.21
C ASN A 148 -11.94 0.50 16.89
N TRP A 149 -10.86 0.21 17.61
CA TRP A 149 -9.53 0.76 17.35
C TRP A 149 -8.58 -0.40 17.03
N LYS A 150 -7.94 -0.34 15.87
CA LYS A 150 -7.09 -1.42 15.34
C LYS A 150 -5.64 -0.98 15.28
N ALA A 151 -4.71 -1.94 15.19
CA ALA A 151 -3.28 -1.66 15.12
C ALA A 151 -2.72 -1.93 13.70
N THR A 152 -1.74 -1.14 13.29
CA THR A 152 -1.00 -1.33 12.03
C THR A 152 0.43 -0.79 12.14
N ASN A 153 1.35 -1.31 11.33
CA ASN A 153 2.70 -0.76 11.21
C ASN A 153 3.18 -0.79 9.74
N PRO A 154 2.64 0.10 8.88
CA PRO A 154 2.94 0.10 7.44
C PRO A 154 4.42 0.41 7.15
N LYS A 155 5.13 1.08 8.05
CA LYS A 155 6.55 1.42 7.88
C LYS A 155 7.43 0.17 7.81
N ILE A 156 7.10 -0.90 8.54
CA ILE A 156 7.85 -2.15 8.49
C ILE A 156 7.84 -2.73 7.07
N GLU A 157 6.65 -2.84 6.46
CA GLU A 157 6.50 -3.34 5.08
C GLU A 157 7.23 -2.45 4.07
N GLN A 158 7.07 -1.13 4.19
CA GLN A 158 7.71 -0.17 3.29
C GLN A 158 9.23 -0.25 3.37
N ASN A 159 9.79 -0.33 4.57
CA ASN A 159 11.23 -0.41 4.78
C ASN A 159 11.78 -1.73 4.24
N ALA A 160 11.11 -2.86 4.49
CA ALA A 160 11.53 -4.16 3.95
C ALA A 160 11.51 -4.17 2.42
N MET A 161 10.41 -3.68 1.82
CA MET A 161 10.27 -3.56 0.38
C MET A 161 11.34 -2.65 -0.23
N LYS A 162 11.60 -1.48 0.38
CA LYS A 162 12.62 -0.53 -0.07
C LYS A 162 14.03 -1.12 0.02
N THR A 163 14.37 -1.76 1.15
CA THR A 163 15.68 -2.39 1.35
C THR A 163 15.91 -3.48 0.32
N LYS A 164 14.98 -4.44 0.16
CA LYS A 164 15.12 -5.51 -0.83
C LYS A 164 15.11 -5.00 -2.27
N ASN A 165 14.43 -3.89 -2.55
CA ASN A 165 14.46 -3.26 -3.87
C ASN A 165 15.79 -2.54 -4.19
N GLY A 166 16.60 -2.20 -3.18
CA GLY A 166 17.86 -1.49 -3.37
C GLY A 166 18.91 -2.24 -4.20
N SER A 167 19.91 -1.49 -4.68
CA SER A 167 21.00 -1.98 -5.55
C SER A 167 21.75 -3.19 -4.99
N ASN A 168 21.92 -3.24 -3.66
CA ASN A 168 22.62 -4.34 -2.98
C ASN A 168 21.84 -5.66 -2.96
N TYR A 169 20.53 -5.64 -3.26
CA TYR A 169 19.67 -6.81 -3.24
C TYR A 169 19.11 -7.07 -4.63
N SER A 170 17.87 -6.65 -4.92
CA SER A 170 17.22 -6.94 -6.20
C SER A 170 17.49 -5.90 -7.29
N ASN A 171 18.15 -4.79 -6.98
CA ASN A 171 18.50 -3.74 -7.95
C ASN A 171 17.30 -3.27 -8.79
N GLY A 172 16.14 -3.03 -8.15
CA GLY A 172 14.91 -2.61 -8.81
C GLY A 172 14.01 -3.73 -9.33
N LEU A 173 14.47 -4.98 -9.38
CA LEU A 173 13.68 -6.11 -9.89
C LEU A 173 12.42 -6.35 -9.05
N LEU A 174 12.51 -6.22 -7.72
CA LEU A 174 11.36 -6.44 -6.83
C LEU A 174 10.17 -5.54 -7.21
N TYR A 175 10.38 -4.24 -7.33
CA TYR A 175 9.31 -3.32 -7.69
C TYR A 175 8.80 -3.56 -9.10
N ALA A 176 9.70 -3.83 -10.05
CA ALA A 176 9.32 -4.13 -11.44
C ALA A 176 8.40 -5.36 -11.50
N THR A 177 8.73 -6.44 -10.80
CA THR A 177 7.91 -7.66 -10.76
C THR A 177 6.56 -7.41 -10.09
N CYS A 178 6.53 -6.74 -8.93
CA CYS A 178 5.27 -6.42 -8.24
C CYS A 178 4.32 -5.58 -9.11
N LYS A 179 4.88 -4.63 -9.87
CA LYS A 179 4.11 -3.78 -10.79
C LYS A 179 3.64 -4.55 -12.02
N HIS A 180 4.48 -5.44 -12.55
CA HIS A 180 4.13 -6.30 -13.67
C HIS A 180 2.97 -7.25 -13.33
N PHE A 181 2.98 -7.84 -12.12
CA PHE A 181 1.86 -8.65 -11.62
C PHE A 181 0.55 -7.86 -11.58
N ARG A 182 0.60 -6.61 -11.09
CA ARG A 182 -0.57 -5.72 -11.07
C ARG A 182 -1.05 -5.41 -12.49
N TYR A 183 -0.13 -5.13 -13.41
CA TYR A 183 -0.47 -4.84 -14.80
C TYR A 183 -1.16 -6.04 -15.45
N VAL A 184 -0.62 -7.25 -15.27
CA VAL A 184 -1.20 -8.48 -15.82
C VAL A 184 -2.58 -8.74 -15.21
N ARG A 185 -2.74 -8.57 -13.89
CA ARG A 185 -4.04 -8.64 -13.22
C ARG A 185 -5.04 -7.66 -13.82
N ASP A 186 -4.68 -6.38 -13.89
CA ASP A 186 -5.59 -5.30 -14.30
C ASP A 186 -5.95 -5.38 -15.79
N THR A 187 -5.06 -5.93 -16.62
CA THR A 187 -5.25 -6.04 -18.07
C THR A 187 -5.98 -7.31 -18.49
N TYR A 188 -5.64 -8.46 -17.89
CA TYR A 188 -6.10 -9.76 -18.37
C TYR A 188 -7.06 -10.46 -17.41
N PHE A 189 -7.11 -10.04 -16.14
CA PHE A 189 -7.87 -10.71 -15.08
C PHE A 189 -8.62 -9.72 -14.19
N SER A 190 -9.09 -8.60 -14.75
CA SER A 190 -9.76 -7.52 -14.01
C SER A 190 -11.06 -7.94 -13.32
N SER A 191 -11.69 -9.02 -13.77
CA SER A 191 -12.87 -9.62 -13.13
C SER A 191 -12.53 -10.48 -11.90
N TYR A 192 -11.25 -10.76 -11.66
CA TYR A 192 -10.79 -11.58 -10.54
C TYR A 192 -10.25 -10.73 -9.40
N HIS A 193 -10.42 -11.21 -8.17
CA HIS A 193 -9.85 -10.58 -7.00
C HIS A 193 -8.41 -11.06 -6.78
N LEU A 194 -7.46 -10.12 -6.70
CA LEU A 194 -6.09 -10.35 -6.26
C LEU A 194 -5.57 -9.14 -5.49
N SER A 195 -5.43 -9.32 -4.18
CA SER A 195 -4.99 -8.27 -3.27
C SER A 195 -3.55 -7.85 -3.54
N GLY A 196 -3.28 -6.55 -3.45
CA GLY A 196 -1.94 -5.99 -3.67
C GLY A 196 -0.90 -6.48 -2.66
N ILE A 197 -1.29 -6.71 -1.40
CA ILE A 197 -0.37 -7.27 -0.40
C ILE A 197 -0.02 -8.73 -0.68
N VAL A 198 -0.95 -9.51 -1.24
CA VAL A 198 -0.68 -10.89 -1.69
C VAL A 198 0.37 -10.89 -2.81
N ILE A 199 0.25 -9.98 -3.79
CA ILE A 199 1.27 -9.80 -4.84
C ILE A 199 2.62 -9.45 -4.20
N ASP A 200 2.66 -8.42 -3.35
CA ASP A 200 3.90 -7.92 -2.76
C ASP A 200 4.60 -8.99 -1.91
N SER A 201 3.87 -9.68 -1.03
CA SER A 201 4.40 -10.78 -0.21
C SER A 201 4.89 -11.97 -1.01
N PHE A 202 4.11 -12.38 -2.02
CA PHE A 202 4.49 -13.48 -2.91
C PHE A 202 5.78 -13.16 -3.62
N VAL A 203 5.85 -12.04 -4.34
CA VAL A 203 7.05 -11.64 -5.10
C VAL A 203 8.25 -11.44 -4.18
N TYR A 204 8.05 -10.77 -3.04
CA TYR A 204 9.10 -10.52 -2.05
C TYR A 204 9.79 -11.83 -1.62
N THR A 205 9.05 -12.93 -1.50
CA THR A 205 9.63 -14.22 -1.10
C THR A 205 10.11 -15.02 -2.31
N ALA A 206 9.23 -15.19 -3.30
CA ALA A 206 9.42 -16.06 -4.45
C ALA A 206 10.64 -15.70 -5.32
N MET A 207 10.96 -14.41 -5.42
CA MET A 207 12.07 -13.96 -6.26
C MET A 207 13.46 -14.37 -5.74
N GLY A 208 13.57 -14.83 -4.49
CA GLY A 208 14.84 -15.16 -3.88
C GLY A 208 15.83 -13.99 -3.93
N ASN A 209 17.01 -14.25 -4.53
CA ASN A 209 18.12 -13.31 -4.70
C ASN A 209 18.26 -12.78 -6.14
N TRP A 210 17.25 -12.98 -6.99
CA TRP A 210 17.27 -12.42 -8.35
C TRP A 210 17.35 -10.90 -8.31
N LYS A 211 18.09 -10.34 -9.26
CA LYS A 211 18.31 -8.91 -9.39
C LYS A 211 18.52 -8.50 -10.83
N TYR A 212 18.24 -7.23 -11.15
CA TYR A 212 18.74 -6.66 -12.40
C TYR A 212 20.27 -6.52 -12.34
N LEU A 213 20.91 -6.77 -13.47
CA LEU A 213 22.34 -6.56 -13.62
C LEU A 213 22.64 -5.07 -13.73
N ASP A 214 23.83 -4.70 -13.28
CA ASP A 214 24.37 -3.37 -13.51
C ASP A 214 24.61 -3.16 -15.02
N GLU A 215 24.55 -1.91 -15.47
CA GLU A 215 24.75 -1.56 -16.86
C GLU A 215 26.10 -2.09 -17.38
N GLY A 216 26.08 -2.70 -18.57
CA GLY A 216 27.27 -3.27 -19.21
C GLY A 216 27.56 -4.74 -18.84
N ASN A 217 26.85 -5.33 -17.88
CA ASN A 217 26.99 -6.74 -17.55
C ASN A 217 26.06 -7.64 -18.38
N ASN A 218 26.55 -8.83 -18.77
CA ASN A 218 25.78 -9.84 -19.47
C ASN A 218 25.17 -10.87 -18.51
N SER A 219 23.93 -11.28 -18.79
CA SER A 219 23.25 -12.32 -18.03
C SER A 219 23.66 -13.72 -18.48
N ALA A 220 23.96 -14.60 -17.51
CA ALA A 220 24.08 -16.04 -17.75
C ALA A 220 22.72 -16.75 -17.77
N SER A 221 21.66 -16.09 -17.28
CA SER A 221 20.28 -16.60 -17.31
C SER A 221 19.63 -16.35 -18.67
N ASN A 222 18.86 -17.33 -19.12
CA ASN A 222 18.05 -17.24 -20.32
C ASN A 222 16.76 -16.46 -20.07
N ARG A 223 16.16 -16.00 -21.16
CA ARG A 223 14.83 -15.38 -21.14
C ARG A 223 13.80 -16.39 -20.60
N GLY A 224 13.02 -15.99 -19.60
CA GLY A 224 12.02 -16.84 -18.95
C GLY A 224 12.50 -17.58 -17.69
N ASP A 225 13.81 -17.63 -17.42
CA ASP A 225 14.34 -18.31 -16.23
C ASP A 225 13.80 -17.68 -14.93
N TYR A 226 13.71 -16.35 -14.90
CA TYR A 226 13.18 -15.64 -13.74
C TYR A 226 11.68 -15.92 -13.52
N GLU A 227 10.89 -15.86 -14.58
CA GLU A 227 9.46 -16.15 -14.52
C GLU A 227 9.20 -17.60 -14.10
N ASN A 228 10.03 -18.54 -14.57
CA ASN A 228 10.00 -19.94 -14.13
C ASN A 228 10.33 -20.10 -12.63
N VAL A 229 11.24 -19.29 -12.08
CA VAL A 229 11.51 -19.28 -10.63
C VAL A 229 10.26 -18.90 -9.84
N LEU A 230 9.51 -17.88 -10.28
CA LEU A 230 8.26 -17.48 -9.65
C LEU A 230 7.20 -18.59 -9.74
N LEU A 231 7.04 -19.21 -10.92
CA LEU A 231 6.10 -20.31 -11.14
C LEU A 231 6.45 -21.54 -10.30
N ASN A 232 7.73 -21.92 -10.25
CA ASN A 232 8.19 -23.06 -9.47
C ASN A 232 7.98 -22.82 -7.97
N TYR A 233 8.30 -21.62 -7.47
CA TYR A 233 8.03 -21.26 -6.09
C TYR A 233 6.53 -21.40 -5.76
N TYR A 234 5.64 -20.90 -6.63
CA TYR A 234 4.19 -21.05 -6.44
C TYR A 234 3.77 -22.52 -6.38
N ASN A 235 4.21 -23.34 -7.35
CA ASN A 235 3.84 -24.75 -7.41
C ASN A 235 4.35 -25.56 -6.20
N SER A 236 5.57 -25.29 -5.75
CA SER A 236 6.16 -25.98 -4.60
C SER A 236 5.57 -25.57 -3.25
N ASN A 237 5.03 -24.35 -3.14
CA ASN A 237 4.49 -23.82 -1.88
C ASN A 237 2.96 -23.83 -1.82
N ARG A 238 2.29 -24.31 -2.87
CA ARG A 238 0.84 -24.50 -2.90
C ARG A 238 0.47 -25.87 -2.36
N THR A 239 -0.05 -25.92 -1.14
CA THR A 239 -0.52 -27.15 -0.48
C THR A 239 -2.01 -27.07 -0.16
N TRP A 240 -2.76 -28.10 -0.52
CA TRP A 240 -4.23 -28.16 -0.34
C TRP A 240 -4.98 -26.90 -0.83
N GLY A 241 -4.53 -26.34 -1.96
CA GLY A 241 -5.13 -25.14 -2.54
C GLY A 241 -4.82 -23.84 -1.79
N LYS A 242 -3.89 -23.85 -0.82
CA LYS A 242 -3.46 -22.68 -0.04
C LYS A 242 -1.98 -22.38 -0.29
N ILE A 243 -1.60 -21.12 -0.05
CA ILE A 243 -0.19 -20.69 0.00
C ILE A 243 0.01 -19.86 1.26
N ASN A 244 1.06 -20.17 2.03
CA ASN A 244 1.40 -19.44 3.25
C ASN A 244 2.31 -18.27 2.89
N LEU A 245 1.81 -17.05 3.04
CA LEU A 245 2.55 -15.83 2.75
C LEU A 245 2.71 -14.99 4.02
N LEU A 246 3.87 -14.35 4.14
CA LEU A 246 4.17 -13.41 5.21
C LEU A 246 4.28 -11.99 4.64
N SER A 247 3.85 -10.98 5.39
CA SER A 247 4.05 -9.58 5.02
C SER A 247 5.54 -9.24 5.02
N PRO A 248 6.04 -8.45 4.05
CA PRO A 248 7.44 -8.03 4.02
C PRO A 248 7.86 -7.38 5.34
N GLY A 249 8.92 -7.89 5.98
CA GLY A 249 9.49 -7.36 7.22
C GLY A 249 8.65 -7.60 8.49
N GLY A 250 7.32 -7.54 8.40
CA GLY A 250 6.42 -7.69 9.55
C GLY A 250 6.18 -9.14 9.94
N ASN A 251 6.45 -10.09 9.03
CA ASN A 251 6.25 -11.52 9.23
C ASN A 251 4.83 -11.87 9.71
N GLN A 252 3.83 -11.06 9.36
CA GLN A 252 2.43 -11.34 9.65
C GLN A 252 1.85 -12.23 8.55
N LEU A 253 1.03 -13.21 8.93
CA LEU A 253 0.33 -14.04 7.95
C LEU A 253 -0.58 -13.18 7.08
N VAL A 254 -0.44 -13.33 5.76
CA VAL A 254 -1.28 -12.68 4.77
C VAL A 254 -2.38 -13.65 4.33
N ASP A 255 -3.63 -13.24 4.51
CA ASP A 255 -4.76 -14.01 3.99
C ASP A 255 -4.80 -13.93 2.46
N ALA A 256 -4.38 -15.01 1.82
CA ALA A 256 -4.38 -15.15 0.37
C ALA A 256 -5.63 -15.85 -0.17
N SER A 257 -6.55 -16.31 0.68
CA SER A 257 -7.63 -17.25 0.31
C SER A 257 -8.48 -16.79 -0.88
N SER A 258 -8.90 -15.52 -0.87
CA SER A 258 -9.68 -14.90 -1.96
C SER A 258 -8.87 -14.55 -3.20
N SER A 259 -7.54 -14.65 -3.13
CA SER A 259 -6.60 -14.22 -4.17
C SER A 259 -5.93 -15.38 -4.92
N ILE A 260 -6.04 -16.62 -4.43
CA ILE A 260 -5.26 -17.76 -4.92
C ILE A 260 -5.52 -18.06 -6.40
N GLU A 261 -6.79 -18.08 -6.81
CA GLU A 261 -7.16 -18.38 -8.20
C GLU A 261 -6.55 -17.34 -9.15
N CYS A 262 -6.69 -16.05 -8.83
CA CYS A 262 -6.17 -14.98 -9.67
C CYS A 262 -4.64 -14.94 -9.67
N LEU A 263 -4.01 -15.21 -8.52
CA LEU A 263 -2.55 -15.30 -8.42
C LEU A 263 -2.00 -16.39 -9.35
N GLU A 264 -2.64 -17.56 -9.38
CA GLU A 264 -2.28 -18.66 -10.29
C GLU A 264 -2.35 -18.22 -11.76
N LYS A 265 -3.45 -17.56 -12.15
CA LYS A 265 -3.66 -17.08 -13.52
C LYS A 265 -2.63 -16.06 -13.94
N VAL A 266 -2.32 -15.10 -13.06
CA VAL A 266 -1.31 -14.07 -13.30
C VAL A 266 0.08 -14.70 -13.47
N ILE A 267 0.49 -15.60 -12.57
CA ILE A 267 1.81 -16.25 -12.63
C ILE A 267 1.95 -17.08 -13.91
N LYS A 268 0.94 -17.89 -14.25
CA LYS A 268 0.94 -18.67 -15.50
C LYS A 268 1.00 -17.76 -16.72
N LYS A 269 0.31 -16.62 -16.71
CA LYS A 269 0.34 -15.66 -17.81
C LYS A 269 1.72 -15.00 -17.99
N ILE A 270 2.44 -14.77 -16.88
CA ILE A 270 3.79 -14.19 -16.87
C ILE A 270 4.84 -15.21 -17.33
N ALA A 271 4.67 -16.49 -16.99
CA ALA A 271 5.60 -17.56 -17.36
C ALA A 271 5.42 -18.10 -18.81
N LEU A 272 4.44 -17.59 -19.57
CA LEU A 272 4.19 -17.92 -20.98
C LEU A 272 4.93 -16.99 -21.94
#